data_AF-A0A973BQQ9-F1
#
_entry.id   AF-A0A973BQQ9-F1
#
_cell.length_a   1.000
_cell.length_b   1.000
_cell.length_c   1.000
_cell.angle_alpha   90.00
_cell.angle_beta   90.00
_cell.angle_gamma   90.00
#
_symmetry.space_group_name_H-M   'P 1'
#
loop_
_entity.id
_entity.type
_entity.pdbx_description
1 polymer ?
#
loop_
_entity_poly.entity_id
_entity_poly.type
_entity_poly.pdbx_seq_one_letter_code
_entity_poly.pdbx_strand_id
1 'polypeptide(L)'
;MKNLSIKIIKNIVFISMIIFCQLAKAEHITIKTANNYPYKNLINRTDVVNVFYITNDENKKCRVEILLDQMKWTSVAKEVNQEVVNHDILATCLSRETAEQILVQTYLQFGRGL
;
A
#
# COMPACT_ATOMS: atom_id res chain seq x y z
N MET A 1 -9.01 -54.06 7.76
CA MET A 1 -8.15 -52.92 8.20
C MET A 1 -7.70 -52.01 7.06
N LYS A 2 -7.34 -52.50 5.85
CA LYS A 2 -6.89 -51.67 4.71
C LYS A 2 -7.83 -50.50 4.32
N ASN A 3 -9.14 -50.73 4.31
CA ASN A 3 -10.12 -49.68 3.93
C ASN A 3 -10.25 -48.56 4.97
N LEU A 4 -9.94 -48.84 6.24
CA LEU A 4 -9.97 -47.85 7.32
C LEU A 4 -8.76 -46.92 7.20
N SER A 5 -7.58 -47.48 6.91
CA SER A 5 -6.34 -46.73 6.69
C SER A 5 -6.42 -45.81 5.46
N ILE A 6 -7.03 -46.27 4.36
CA ILE A 6 -7.22 -45.46 3.13
C ILE A 6 -8.15 -44.26 3.39
N LYS A 7 -9.18 -44.45 4.23
CA LYS A 7 -10.14 -43.39 4.59
C LYS A 7 -9.48 -42.30 5.44
N ILE A 8 -8.60 -42.70 6.36
CA ILE A 8 -7.83 -41.78 7.22
C ILE A 8 -6.85 -40.95 6.38
N ILE A 9 -6.13 -41.58 5.44
CA ILE A 9 -5.19 -40.89 4.56
C ILE A 9 -5.90 -39.85 3.68
N LYS A 10 -7.07 -40.19 3.10
CA LYS A 10 -7.89 -39.23 2.34
C LYS A 10 -8.30 -38.01 3.18
N ASN A 11 -8.69 -38.23 4.43
CA ASN A 11 -9.05 -37.12 5.33
C ASN A 11 -7.85 -36.24 5.70
N ILE A 12 -6.67 -36.83 5.90
CA ILE A 12 -5.45 -36.09 6.21
C ILE A 12 -5.02 -35.20 5.03
N VAL A 13 -5.08 -35.71 3.81
CA VAL A 13 -4.78 -34.93 2.59
C VAL A 13 -5.78 -33.78 2.42
N PHE A 14 -7.03 -33.97 2.78
CA PHE A 14 -8.06 -32.93 2.70
C PHE A 14 -7.83 -31.82 3.74
N ILE A 15 -7.41 -32.18 4.96
CA ILE A 15 -7.14 -31.22 6.04
C ILE A 15 -5.84 -30.44 5.79
N SER A 16 -4.79 -31.07 5.23
CA SER A 16 -3.52 -30.39 4.96
C SER A 16 -3.62 -29.29 3.91
N MET A 17 -4.59 -29.38 2.99
CA MET A 17 -4.80 -28.38 1.94
C MET A 17 -5.35 -27.05 2.47
N ILE A 18 -5.94 -27.04 3.67
CA ILE A 18 -6.60 -25.86 4.26
C ILE A 18 -5.60 -24.97 5.04
N ILE A 19 -4.43 -25.50 5.43
CA ILE A 19 -3.52 -24.83 6.39
C ILE A 19 -2.56 -23.80 5.73
N PHE A 20 -2.45 -23.75 4.41
CA PHE A 20 -1.41 -22.94 3.74
C PHE A 20 -1.80 -21.51 3.33
N CYS A 21 -3.00 -21.02 3.68
CA CYS A 21 -3.36 -19.62 3.40
C CYS A 21 -2.85 -18.68 4.50
N GLN A 22 -1.54 -18.38 4.50
CA GLN A 22 -1.06 -17.18 5.17
C GLN A 22 -1.56 -15.96 4.39
N LEU A 23 -2.69 -15.42 4.81
CA LEU A 23 -3.31 -14.22 4.26
C LEU A 23 -2.52 -13.00 4.72
N ALA A 24 -1.54 -12.56 3.90
CA ALA A 24 -1.00 -11.22 4.05
C ALA A 24 -2.16 -10.21 3.86
N LYS A 25 -2.51 -9.47 4.91
CA LYS A 25 -3.55 -8.44 4.84
C LYS A 25 -2.95 -7.19 4.21
N ALA A 26 -3.34 -6.92 2.97
CA ALA A 26 -3.08 -5.64 2.32
C ALA A 26 -4.23 -4.69 2.67
N GLU A 27 -3.90 -3.60 3.35
CA GLU A 27 -4.83 -2.53 3.70
C GLU A 27 -4.47 -1.25 2.95
N HIS A 28 -5.41 -0.31 2.88
CA HIS A 28 -5.15 1.00 2.33
C HIS A 28 -5.88 2.06 3.14
N ILE A 29 -5.31 3.26 3.16
CA ILE A 29 -5.94 4.44 3.73
C ILE A 29 -5.85 5.60 2.73
N THR A 30 -6.91 6.40 2.66
CA THR A 30 -6.92 7.62 1.87
C THR A 30 -6.48 8.79 2.74
N ILE A 31 -5.44 9.50 2.32
CA ILE A 31 -4.92 10.66 3.02
C ILE A 31 -5.66 11.90 2.52
N LYS A 32 -6.38 12.55 3.43
CA LYS A 32 -7.19 13.74 3.11
C LYS A 32 -6.49 15.05 3.43
N THR A 33 -5.45 15.03 4.28
CA THR A 33 -4.78 16.23 4.76
C THR A 33 -3.31 15.95 5.04
N ALA A 34 -2.45 16.93 4.73
CA ALA A 34 -1.08 17.01 5.22
C ALA A 34 -0.73 18.48 5.47
N ASN A 35 0.19 18.74 6.39
CA ASN A 35 0.52 20.10 6.83
C ASN A 35 1.86 20.60 6.28
N ASN A 36 2.67 19.72 5.70
CA ASN A 36 4.02 19.96 5.23
C ASN A 36 4.11 19.94 3.70
N TYR A 37 5.00 20.78 3.16
CA TYR A 37 5.43 20.67 1.76
C TYR A 37 6.32 19.43 1.61
N PRO A 38 6.20 18.64 0.52
CA PRO A 38 5.34 18.83 -0.67
C PRO A 38 3.94 18.21 -0.54
N TYR A 39 3.68 17.41 0.49
CA TYR A 39 2.51 16.55 0.59
C TYR A 39 1.19 17.32 0.66
N LYS A 40 1.16 18.47 1.35
CA LYS A 40 0.00 19.37 1.39
C LYS A 40 -0.44 19.80 -0.02
N ASN A 41 0.53 20.22 -0.83
CA ASN A 41 0.26 20.70 -2.18
C ASN A 41 -0.18 19.55 -3.09
N LEU A 42 0.44 18.39 -2.93
CA LEU A 42 0.09 17.18 -3.67
C LEU A 42 -1.36 16.74 -3.38
N ILE A 43 -1.76 16.69 -2.11
CA ILE A 43 -3.14 16.38 -1.71
C ILE A 43 -4.12 17.41 -2.26
N ASN A 44 -3.81 18.70 -2.16
CA ASN A 44 -4.70 19.75 -2.64
C ASN A 44 -4.85 19.77 -4.17
N ARG A 45 -3.85 19.25 -4.90
CA ARG A 45 -3.80 19.29 -6.36
C ARG A 45 -4.42 18.07 -7.03
N THR A 46 -4.51 16.96 -6.30
CA THR A 46 -4.90 15.63 -6.79
C THR A 46 -6.24 15.22 -6.21
N ASP A 47 -6.91 14.26 -6.84
CA ASP A 47 -8.24 13.82 -6.41
C ASP A 47 -8.16 12.84 -5.25
N VAL A 48 -7.20 11.92 -5.31
CA VAL A 48 -7.03 10.85 -4.32
C VAL A 48 -5.56 10.58 -4.08
N VAL A 49 -5.19 10.49 -2.79
CA VAL A 49 -3.90 9.99 -2.34
C VAL A 49 -4.14 8.80 -1.42
N ASN A 50 -3.81 7.60 -1.89
CA ASN A 50 -3.96 6.35 -1.14
C ASN A 50 -2.60 5.80 -0.73
N VAL A 51 -2.46 5.46 0.55
CA VAL A 51 -1.31 4.70 1.05
C VAL A 51 -1.74 3.26 1.23
N PHE A 52 -1.16 2.37 0.44
CA PHE A 52 -1.32 0.93 0.58
C PHE A 52 -0.21 0.40 1.48
N TYR A 53 -0.56 -0.40 2.48
CA TYR A 53 0.41 -1.03 3.35
C TYR A 53 0.05 -2.49 3.64
N ILE A 54 1.08 -3.28 3.91
CA ILE A 54 0.95 -4.68 4.33
C ILE A 54 1.57 -4.77 5.71
N THR A 55 0.82 -5.28 6.69
CA THR A 55 1.34 -5.56 8.02
C THR A 55 1.65 -7.05 8.15
N ASN A 56 2.92 -7.42 7.99
CA ASN A 56 3.43 -8.71 8.44
C ASN A 56 4.21 -8.51 9.73
N ASP A 57 4.31 -9.55 10.56
CA ASP A 57 4.79 -9.52 11.94
C ASP A 57 6.20 -8.89 12.13
N GLU A 58 7.00 -8.75 11.07
CA GLU A 58 8.35 -8.19 11.14
C GLU A 58 8.62 -7.04 10.13
N ASN A 59 7.83 -6.92 9.06
CA ASN A 59 8.10 -5.97 7.97
C ASN A 59 6.80 -5.36 7.46
N LYS A 60 6.69 -4.02 7.53
CA LYS A 60 5.62 -3.29 6.87
C LYS A 60 6.12 -2.79 5.52
N LYS A 61 5.49 -3.22 4.44
CA LYS A 61 5.72 -2.65 3.10
C LYS A 61 4.63 -1.65 2.82
N CYS A 62 4.97 -0.50 2.26
CA CYS A 62 3.97 0.43 1.79
C CYS A 62 4.33 1.08 0.46
N ARG A 63 3.30 1.51 -0.26
CA ARG A 63 3.38 2.29 -1.50
C ARG A 63 2.27 3.32 -1.52
N VAL A 64 2.47 4.37 -2.27
CA VAL A 64 1.48 5.45 -2.41
C VAL A 64 0.98 5.48 -3.84
N GLU A 65 -0.34 5.58 -3.98
CA GLU A 65 -1.02 5.78 -5.26
C GLU A 65 -1.70 7.14 -5.25
N ILE A 66 -1.47 7.90 -6.31
CA ILE A 66 -2.00 9.26 -6.47
C ILE A 66 -2.77 9.28 -7.78
N LEU A 67 -4.01 9.78 -7.71
CA LEU A 67 -4.91 9.91 -8.85
C LEU A 67 -5.24 11.38 -9.10
N LEU A 68 -5.15 11.81 -10.35
CA LEU A 68 -5.70 13.06 -10.85
C LEU A 68 -6.38 12.81 -12.19
N ASP A 69 -7.67 13.06 -12.27
CA ASP A 69 -8.56 12.67 -13.37
C ASP A 69 -8.42 11.17 -13.69
N GLN A 70 -7.81 10.83 -14.83
CA GLN A 70 -7.55 9.45 -15.26
C GLN A 70 -6.07 9.04 -15.09
N MET A 71 -5.21 9.96 -14.66
CA MET A 71 -3.78 9.74 -14.55
C MET A 71 -3.41 9.27 -13.15
N LYS A 72 -2.60 8.21 -13.10
CA LYS A 72 -2.24 7.53 -11.87
C LYS A 72 -0.74 7.42 -11.72
N TRP A 73 -0.23 7.86 -10.58
CA TRP A 73 1.17 7.65 -10.18
C TRP A 73 1.22 6.67 -9.02
N THR A 74 2.10 5.69 -9.11
CA THR A 74 2.33 4.72 -8.05
C THR A 74 3.79 4.78 -7.65
N SER A 75 4.06 5.00 -6.36
CA SER A 75 5.42 4.97 -5.83
C SER A 75 5.96 3.55 -5.81
N VAL A 76 7.29 3.44 -5.79
CA VAL A 76 7.94 2.17 -5.48
C VAL A 76 7.56 1.75 -4.05
N ALA A 77 7.37 0.45 -3.84
CA ALA A 77 7.12 -0.09 -2.51
C ALA A 77 8.36 0.04 -1.63
N LYS A 78 8.17 0.51 -0.40
CA LYS A 78 9.23 0.76 0.58
C LYS A 78 8.97 -0.05 1.84
N GLU A 79 10.03 -0.60 2.42
CA GLU A 79 10.00 -1.23 3.74
C GLU A 79 10.09 -0.16 4.84
N VAL A 80 9.21 -0.25 5.83
CA VAL A 80 9.05 0.75 6.89
C VAL A 80 8.95 0.06 8.26
N ASN A 81 9.60 0.66 9.25
CA ASN A 81 9.60 0.16 10.63
C ASN A 81 8.30 0.55 11.35
N GLN A 82 7.90 -0.31 12.30
CA GLN A 82 6.57 -0.35 12.93
C GLN A 82 6.15 0.96 13.63
N GLU A 83 7.11 1.74 14.12
CA GLU A 83 6.86 2.91 14.98
C GLU A 83 6.49 4.19 14.22
N VAL A 84 6.80 4.29 12.92
CA VAL A 84 6.67 5.55 12.15
C VAL A 84 5.28 5.71 11.50
N VAL A 85 4.51 4.63 11.41
CA VAL A 85 3.21 4.60 10.71
C VAL A 85 2.15 5.47 11.39
N ASN A 86 2.26 5.74 12.70
CA ASN A 86 1.17 6.35 13.46
C ASN A 86 1.08 7.88 13.35
N HIS A 87 2.12 8.59 12.91
CA HIS A 87 2.12 10.07 12.90
C HIS A 87 2.16 10.69 11.50
N ASP A 88 2.89 10.12 10.55
CA ASP A 88 2.92 10.61 9.16
C ASP A 88 3.22 9.46 8.18
N ILE A 89 2.21 8.61 7.99
CA ILE A 89 2.31 7.45 7.10
C ILE A 89 2.60 7.84 5.65
N LEU A 90 2.14 9.02 5.20
CA LEU A 90 2.38 9.49 3.85
C LEU A 90 3.86 9.81 3.64
N ALA A 91 4.47 10.63 4.53
CA ALA A 91 5.89 10.96 4.44
C ALA A 91 6.81 9.74 4.67
N THR A 92 6.31 8.74 5.40
CA THR A 92 7.02 7.49 5.61
C THR A 92 7.08 6.65 4.33
N CYS A 93 5.96 6.59 3.60
CA CYS A 93 5.75 5.72 2.44
C CYS A 93 6.06 6.37 1.09
N LEU A 94 6.11 7.70 1.02
CA LEU A 94 6.49 8.47 -0.15
C LEU A 94 7.59 9.43 0.24
N SER A 95 8.77 9.31 -0.37
CA SER A 95 9.84 10.26 -0.09
C SER A 95 9.47 11.66 -0.59
N ARG A 96 10.10 12.67 0.01
CA ARG A 96 9.87 14.07 -0.36
C ARG A 96 10.22 14.32 -1.82
N GLU A 97 11.33 13.76 -2.29
CA GLU A 97 11.80 13.93 -3.66
C GLU A 97 10.79 13.32 -4.66
N THR A 98 10.28 12.12 -4.38
CA THR A 98 9.27 11.49 -5.23
C THR A 98 7.95 12.27 -5.21
N ALA A 99 7.53 12.78 -4.04
CA ALA A 99 6.35 13.61 -3.93
C ALA A 99 6.47 14.92 -4.73
N GLU A 100 7.63 15.58 -4.68
CA GLU A 100 7.93 16.78 -5.48
C GLU A 100 7.91 16.48 -6.98
N GLN A 101 8.52 15.36 -7.39
CA GLN A 101 8.51 14.93 -8.79
C GLN A 101 7.08 14.70 -9.28
N ILE A 102 6.25 13.96 -8.54
CA ILE A 102 4.86 13.72 -8.92
C ILE A 102 4.09 15.05 -8.96
N LEU A 103 4.27 15.92 -7.96
CA LEU A 103 3.63 17.24 -7.92
C LEU A 103 3.96 18.05 -9.18
N VAL A 104 5.24 18.14 -9.57
CA VAL A 104 5.65 18.82 -10.81
C VAL A 104 5.00 18.18 -12.04
N GLN A 105 4.94 16.84 -12.11
CA GLN A 105 4.26 16.15 -13.21
C GLN A 105 2.77 16.51 -13.29
N THR A 106 2.08 16.72 -12.16
CA THR A 106 0.67 17.14 -12.18
C THR A 106 0.47 18.52 -12.82
N TYR A 107 1.45 19.43 -12.73
CA TYR A 107 1.41 20.73 -13.39
C TYR A 107 1.74 20.60 -14.88
N LEU A 108 2.79 19.85 -15.22
CA LEU A 108 3.22 19.70 -16.61
C LEU A 108 2.19 18.98 -17.48
N GLN A 109 1.56 17.91 -16.95
CA GLN A 109 0.60 17.09 -17.70
C GLN A 109 -0.74 17.79 -17.91
N PHE A 110 -1.15 18.68 -16.99
CA PHE A 110 -2.48 19.28 -17.00
C PHE A 110 -2.48 20.78 -17.29
N GLY A 111 -1.32 21.45 -17.36
CA GLY A 111 -1.18 22.87 -17.71
C GLY A 111 -1.95 23.86 -16.83
N ARG A 112 -2.55 23.41 -15.71
CA ARG A 112 -3.36 24.23 -14.81
C ARG A 112 -2.49 24.73 -13.66
N GLY A 113 -2.14 26.01 -13.69
CA GLY A 113 -1.59 26.75 -12.55
C GLY A 113 -0.07 26.73 -12.38
N LEU A 114 0.69 26.91 -13.47
CA LEU A 114 2.06 27.45 -13.38
C LEU A 114 2.03 28.91 -12.93
#